data_AF-A0A8S4EW77-F1
#
_entry.id   AF-A0A8S4EW77-F1
#
_cell.length_a   1.000
_cell.length_b   1.000
_cell.length_c   1.000
_cell.angle_alpha   90.00
_cell.angle_beta   90.00
_cell.angle_gamma   90.00
#
_symmetry.space_group_name_H-M   'P 1'
#
loop_
_entity.id
_entity.type
_entity.pdbx_description
1 polymer ?
#
loop_
_entity_poly.entity_id
_entity_poly.type
_entity_poly.pdbx_seq_one_letter_code
_entity_poly.pdbx_strand_id
1 'polypeptide(L)'
;MHNIAIESDSEDEIPSGWEEKSTQDGNVYFVNSYTKETQWTHPRTGRKKVIPKDLPFGWSKTANDEGKTVFVQHETGNKTYTDPRLAFAKDEKQHVHDFRQRFDGSSTAFDVLHGIDLSGKYALITGSNAGIGYETAKSLARHGCRILFANRNLEATQAAIKSIVQETNACEDNLKSIFLDLASLRSVKKCALAVKALFSDYLDILILNAGVFGLPYTETEDRLETTFQVNHLSHMYLALLLEPLLRKGSRVVFVSSESHRFADLKNVFINQDISMSKDQYSSMMAYNNSKLYNVITASILSEEWKRKGVCVNSLHPGNMVYTNLSKSWWLFRLAFLLVRPFTKSLQQAASTTVYVATASELEGVTGLYFNNCFYCEESQLAKDQDIARGVFSISLRMIEEAVGPDRITKYLSLQKTKVFNQCVLPVMKYGAETWTLTVGLVHRFEVAQRAIERAMLGVSLMDRIRNEVIRQRTKVTDIAVKICKLKR
;
A
#
# COMPACT_ATOMS: atom_id res chain seq x y z
N MET A 1 -30.92 -18.53 4.52
CA MET A 1 -31.47 -17.49 5.41
C MET A 1 -30.61 -17.44 6.67
N HIS A 2 -29.55 -16.64 6.64
CA HIS A 2 -28.87 -16.22 7.86
C HIS A 2 -29.28 -14.77 8.09
N ASN A 3 -29.81 -14.49 9.27
CA ASN A 3 -30.25 -13.17 9.68
C ASN A 3 -29.07 -12.21 9.56
N ILE A 4 -29.07 -11.41 8.51
CA ILE A 4 -28.28 -10.19 8.43
C ILE A 4 -29.06 -9.17 9.24
N ALA A 5 -28.86 -9.20 10.55
CA ALA A 5 -29.30 -8.10 11.39
C ALA A 5 -28.45 -6.89 11.00
N ILE A 6 -29.13 -5.83 10.55
CA ILE A 6 -28.56 -4.51 10.43
C ILE A 6 -28.18 -4.09 11.87
N GLU A 7 -26.91 -4.26 12.23
CA GLU A 7 -26.39 -3.93 13.56
C GLU A 7 -26.44 -2.41 13.75
N SER A 8 -27.44 -1.98 14.50
CA SER A 8 -27.68 -0.62 15.02
C SER A 8 -26.55 -0.19 15.98
N ASP A 9 -26.34 1.11 16.16
CA ASP A 9 -25.47 1.72 17.19
C ASP A 9 -25.77 1.23 18.63
N SER A 10 -26.86 0.49 18.82
CA SER A 10 -27.14 -0.23 20.06
C SER A 10 -26.04 -1.24 20.42
N GLU A 11 -25.34 -1.84 19.44
CA GLU A 11 -24.03 -2.53 19.53
C GLU A 11 -23.19 -2.23 20.79
N ASP A 12 -22.79 -0.98 20.81
CA ASP A 12 -21.74 -0.46 21.67
C ASP A 12 -22.29 0.14 22.96
N GLU A 13 -23.62 0.06 23.17
CA GLU A 13 -24.24 0.44 24.44
C GLU A 13 -23.87 -0.57 25.53
N ILE A 14 -23.26 -0.03 26.58
CA ILE A 14 -22.91 -0.77 27.78
C ILE A 14 -24.21 -1.22 28.47
N PRO A 15 -24.41 -2.53 28.74
CA PRO A 15 -25.63 -2.99 29.38
C PRO A 15 -25.83 -2.38 30.77
N SER A 16 -27.09 -2.21 31.18
CA SER A 16 -27.43 -1.65 32.49
C SER A 16 -26.69 -2.34 33.64
N GLY A 17 -26.01 -1.55 34.46
CA GLY A 17 -25.19 -2.05 35.57
C GLY A 17 -23.74 -2.36 35.23
N TRP A 18 -23.31 -2.18 33.98
CA TRP A 18 -21.89 -2.22 33.62
C TRP A 18 -21.31 -0.81 33.49
N GLU A 19 -20.06 -0.64 33.87
CA GLU A 19 -19.28 0.59 33.76
C GLU A 19 -17.98 0.31 33.01
N GLU A 20 -17.61 1.18 32.07
CA GLU A 20 -16.34 1.12 31.35
C GLU A 20 -15.25 1.89 32.11
N LYS A 21 -14.09 1.25 32.32
CA LYS A 21 -12.93 1.81 33.03
C LYS A 21 -11.64 1.55 32.27
N SER A 22 -10.60 2.32 32.55
CA SER A 22 -9.28 2.21 31.91
C SER A 22 -8.17 1.98 32.93
N THR A 23 -7.12 1.27 32.51
CA THR A 23 -5.87 1.15 33.27
C THR A 23 -4.89 2.25 32.91
N GLN A 24 -3.81 2.38 33.71
CA GLN A 24 -2.71 3.30 33.40
C GLN A 24 -2.03 2.96 32.06
N ASP A 25 -1.98 1.68 31.71
CA ASP A 25 -1.35 1.17 30.49
C ASP A 25 -2.20 1.35 29.22
N GLY A 26 -3.41 1.91 29.35
CA GLY A 26 -4.31 2.20 28.22
C GLY A 26 -5.21 1.03 27.81
N ASN A 27 -5.32 -0.01 28.64
CA ASN A 27 -6.29 -1.09 28.43
C ASN A 27 -7.63 -0.72 29.05
N VAL A 28 -8.73 -1.08 28.37
CA VAL A 28 -10.09 -0.90 28.90
C VAL A 28 -10.56 -2.20 29.56
N TYR A 29 -11.27 -2.07 30.67
CA TYR A 29 -11.96 -3.15 31.36
C TYR A 29 -13.36 -2.70 31.80
N PHE A 30 -14.26 -3.66 31.98
CA PHE A 30 -15.65 -3.44 32.33
C PHE A 30 -15.90 -3.95 33.73
N VAL A 31 -16.65 -3.18 34.52
CA VAL A 31 -17.00 -3.51 35.90
C VAL A 31 -18.51 -3.60 36.02
N ASN A 32 -19.02 -4.70 36.56
CA ASN A 32 -20.43 -4.82 36.87
C ASN A 32 -20.71 -4.23 38.26
N SER A 33 -21.50 -3.17 38.33
CA SER A 33 -21.85 -2.46 39.55
C SER A 33 -22.74 -3.28 40.49
N TYR A 34 -23.48 -4.26 39.98
CA TYR A 34 -24.32 -5.18 40.76
C TYR A 34 -23.52 -6.37 41.33
N THR A 35 -22.75 -7.07 40.49
CA THR A 35 -22.01 -8.29 40.90
C THR A 35 -20.60 -8.02 41.40
N LYS A 36 -20.06 -6.81 41.16
CA LYS A 36 -18.65 -6.42 41.41
C LYS A 36 -17.62 -7.22 40.60
N GLU A 37 -18.07 -7.96 39.59
CA GLU A 37 -17.18 -8.67 38.67
C GLU A 37 -16.53 -7.71 37.67
N THR A 38 -15.34 -8.11 37.19
CA THR A 38 -14.59 -7.35 36.21
C THR A 38 -14.17 -8.23 35.04
N GLN A 39 -14.19 -7.70 33.83
CA GLN A 39 -13.74 -8.40 32.63
C GLN A 39 -13.06 -7.46 31.63
N TRP A 40 -12.22 -8.01 30.77
CA TRP A 40 -11.43 -7.26 29.78
C TRP A 40 -12.15 -7.06 28.45
N THR A 41 -13.33 -7.65 28.29
CA THR A 41 -14.11 -7.66 27.05
C THR A 41 -15.48 -7.03 27.28
N HIS A 42 -16.03 -6.41 26.24
CA HIS A 42 -17.34 -5.78 26.30
C HIS A 42 -18.41 -6.84 26.63
N PRO A 43 -19.30 -6.61 27.61
CA PRO A 43 -20.25 -7.62 28.10
C PRO A 43 -21.22 -8.15 27.05
N ARG A 44 -21.45 -7.38 25.99
CA ARG A 44 -22.37 -7.76 24.91
C ARG A 44 -21.65 -8.27 23.67
N THR A 45 -20.57 -7.61 23.25
CA THR A 45 -19.91 -7.88 21.97
C THR A 45 -18.69 -8.80 22.12
N GLY A 46 -18.20 -9.02 23.34
CA GLY A 46 -17.00 -9.84 23.61
C GLY A 46 -15.69 -9.22 23.14
N ARG A 47 -15.71 -7.98 22.62
CA ARG A 47 -14.52 -7.30 22.08
C ARG A 47 -13.75 -6.57 23.17
N LYS A 48 -12.42 -6.57 23.08
CA LYS A 48 -11.55 -5.79 23.98
C LYS A 48 -11.39 -4.38 23.43
N LYS A 49 -11.38 -3.36 24.30
CA LYS A 49 -11.15 -1.96 23.89
C LYS A 49 -9.79 -1.46 24.38
N VAL A 50 -9.22 -0.53 23.62
CA VAL A 50 -7.97 0.17 23.95
C VAL A 50 -8.14 1.67 23.75
N ILE A 51 -7.53 2.45 24.63
CA ILE A 51 -7.54 3.91 24.57
C ILE A 51 -6.18 4.46 24.15
N PRO A 52 -6.11 5.69 23.59
CA PRO A 52 -4.86 6.37 23.32
C PRO A 52 -3.96 6.45 24.56
N LYS A 53 -2.63 6.44 24.37
CA LYS A 53 -1.69 6.55 25.50
C LYS A 53 -1.73 7.95 26.12
N ASP A 54 -1.76 8.98 25.28
CA ASP A 54 -1.75 10.37 25.69
C ASP A 54 -3.17 10.86 26.06
N LEU A 55 -3.26 11.77 27.04
CA LEU A 55 -4.51 12.46 27.34
C LEU A 55 -4.90 13.39 26.19
N PRO A 56 -6.21 13.66 25.99
CA PRO A 56 -6.64 14.65 25.02
C PRO A 56 -6.05 16.02 25.35
N PHE A 57 -5.85 16.85 24.33
CA PHE A 57 -5.26 18.19 24.51
C PHE A 57 -6.03 18.99 25.58
N GLY A 58 -5.29 19.69 26.44
CA GLY A 58 -5.87 20.49 27.53
C GLY A 58 -6.33 19.69 28.74
N TRP A 59 -6.11 18.38 28.81
CA TRP A 59 -6.39 17.56 29.99
C TRP A 59 -5.13 17.22 30.78
N SER A 60 -5.21 17.29 32.11
CA SER A 60 -4.20 16.77 33.03
C SER A 60 -4.79 15.77 34.01
N LYS A 61 -3.91 14.92 34.56
CA LYS A 61 -4.24 13.93 35.58
C LYS A 61 -3.67 14.39 36.92
N THR A 62 -4.54 14.53 37.91
CA THR A 62 -4.18 14.89 39.29
C THR A 62 -4.80 13.88 40.28
N ALA A 63 -4.24 13.73 41.47
CA ALA A 63 -4.87 12.97 42.55
C ALA A 63 -5.64 13.90 43.49
N ASN A 64 -6.81 13.50 43.96
CA ASN A 64 -7.50 14.20 45.03
C ASN A 64 -6.94 13.80 46.42
N ASP A 65 -7.45 14.42 47.49
CA ASP A 65 -7.01 14.21 48.86
C ASP A 65 -7.24 12.76 49.37
N GLU A 66 -8.08 11.99 48.69
CA GLU A 66 -8.33 10.56 48.95
C GLU A 66 -7.46 9.63 48.08
N GLY A 67 -6.54 10.17 47.28
CA GLY A 67 -5.69 9.43 46.36
C GLY A 67 -6.38 8.93 45.09
N LYS A 68 -7.64 9.30 44.85
CA LYS A 68 -8.36 8.97 43.61
C LYS A 68 -7.89 9.88 42.47
N THR A 69 -7.77 9.28 41.30
CA THR A 69 -7.43 10.00 40.07
C THR A 69 -8.59 10.91 39.65
N VAL A 70 -8.27 12.17 39.36
CA VAL A 70 -9.16 13.20 38.80
C VAL A 70 -8.52 13.75 37.54
N PHE A 71 -9.29 13.84 36.47
CA PHE A 71 -8.90 14.50 35.22
C PHE A 71 -9.44 15.92 35.20
N VAL A 72 -8.57 16.88 34.91
CA VAL A 72 -8.90 18.32 34.92
C VAL A 72 -8.67 18.90 33.54
N GLN A 73 -9.69 19.55 32.98
CA GLN A 73 -9.59 20.29 31.73
C GLN A 73 -9.13 21.73 32.02
N HIS A 74 -8.00 22.14 31.45
CA HIS A 74 -7.33 23.41 31.76
C HIS A 74 -8.10 24.65 31.30
N GLU A 75 -8.88 24.55 30.22
CA GLU A 75 -9.60 25.70 29.64
C GLU A 75 -10.92 26.01 30.37
N THR A 76 -11.66 24.96 30.75
CA THR A 76 -13.00 25.08 31.36
C THR A 76 -12.96 24.95 32.88
N GLY A 77 -11.89 24.39 33.44
CA GLY A 77 -11.80 24.00 34.85
C GLY A 77 -12.62 22.75 35.21
N ASN A 78 -13.25 22.10 34.23
CA ASN A 78 -14.07 20.91 34.46
C ASN A 78 -13.24 19.76 35.02
N LYS A 79 -13.79 19.07 36.04
CA LYS A 79 -13.18 17.92 36.69
C LYS A 79 -14.04 16.69 36.47
N THR A 80 -13.44 15.56 36.10
CA THR A 80 -14.12 14.27 35.99
C THR A 80 -13.29 13.16 36.60
N TYR A 81 -13.96 12.14 37.14
CA TYR A 81 -13.33 10.91 37.62
C TYR A 81 -13.27 9.83 36.53
N THR A 82 -14.01 10.02 35.43
CA THR A 82 -14.00 9.15 34.27
C THR A 82 -12.89 9.59 33.33
N ASP A 83 -12.07 8.65 32.87
CA ASP A 83 -10.96 8.94 31.97
C ASP A 83 -11.47 9.53 30.65
N PRO A 84 -11.09 10.77 30.29
CA PRO A 84 -11.58 11.43 29.08
C PRO A 84 -11.15 10.71 27.80
N ARG A 85 -10.16 9.81 27.87
CA ARG A 85 -9.72 8.97 26.75
C ARG A 85 -10.74 7.89 26.38
N LEU A 86 -11.65 7.51 27.29
CA LEU A 86 -12.68 6.49 27.05
C LEU A 86 -13.64 6.89 25.93
N ALA A 87 -13.91 8.19 25.76
CA ALA A 87 -14.68 8.70 24.62
C ALA A 87 -14.03 8.40 23.25
N PHE A 88 -12.74 8.04 23.25
CA PHE A 88 -11.96 7.70 22.07
C PHE A 88 -11.49 6.24 22.07
N ALA A 89 -12.08 5.40 22.92
CA ALA A 89 -11.78 3.97 22.96
C ALA A 89 -12.10 3.32 21.62
N LYS A 90 -11.20 2.46 21.13
CA LYS A 90 -11.39 1.66 19.92
C LYS A 90 -11.29 0.18 20.24
N ASP A 91 -12.03 -0.63 19.49
CA ASP A 91 -11.88 -2.09 19.56
C ASP A 91 -10.45 -2.51 19.21
N GLU A 92 -9.87 -3.38 20.04
CA GLU A 92 -8.61 -4.07 19.78
C GLU A 92 -8.85 -5.09 18.66
N LYS A 93 -8.16 -4.92 17.53
CA LYS A 93 -8.26 -5.82 16.39
C LYS A 93 -7.60 -7.16 16.74
N GLN A 94 -8.38 -8.24 16.83
CA GLN A 94 -7.84 -9.60 17.04
C GLN A 94 -7.19 -10.12 15.76
N HIS A 95 -7.82 -9.91 14.60
CA HIS A 95 -7.24 -10.21 13.30
C HIS A 95 -7.06 -8.97 12.42
N VAL A 96 -6.11 -9.06 11.48
CA VAL A 96 -5.91 -8.06 10.41
C VAL A 96 -7.11 -8.00 9.45
N HIS A 97 -8.16 -8.79 9.67
CA HIS A 97 -9.38 -8.81 8.84
C HIS A 97 -10.65 -8.40 9.62
N ASP A 98 -10.54 -8.14 10.92
CA ASP A 98 -11.68 -7.74 11.76
C ASP A 98 -11.97 -6.25 11.57
N PHE A 99 -12.58 -5.90 10.45
CA PHE A 99 -13.14 -4.58 10.21
C PHE A 99 -14.64 -4.70 9.96
N ARG A 100 -15.43 -3.85 10.61
CA ARG A 100 -16.87 -3.74 10.37
C ARG A 100 -17.08 -3.27 8.93
N GLN A 101 -17.84 -4.03 8.14
CA GLN A 101 -18.21 -3.60 6.79
C GLN A 101 -19.23 -2.46 6.88
N ARG A 102 -18.77 -1.21 6.76
CA ARG A 102 -19.65 -0.03 6.77
C ARG A 102 -20.17 0.35 5.39
N PHE A 103 -19.45 -0.06 4.35
CA PHE A 103 -19.70 0.31 2.97
C PHE A 103 -19.75 -0.94 2.08
N ASP A 104 -20.43 -0.83 0.95
CA ASP A 104 -20.63 -1.95 0.04
C ASP A 104 -20.49 -1.52 -1.43
N GLY A 105 -20.96 -2.39 -2.34
CA GLY A 105 -20.88 -2.13 -3.77
C GLY A 105 -21.71 -0.95 -4.25
N SER A 106 -22.71 -0.53 -3.48
CA SER A 106 -23.64 0.56 -3.80
C SER A 106 -23.19 1.92 -3.24
N SER A 107 -22.28 1.93 -2.26
CA SER A 107 -21.75 3.15 -1.66
C SER A 107 -20.96 3.99 -2.67
N THR A 108 -21.16 5.30 -2.62
CA THR A 108 -20.39 6.29 -3.40
C THR A 108 -19.14 6.74 -2.66
N ALA A 109 -18.19 7.35 -3.37
CA ALA A 109 -17.02 7.94 -2.74
C ALA A 109 -17.37 9.11 -1.80
N PHE A 110 -18.48 9.82 -2.04
CA PHE A 110 -18.99 10.82 -1.11
C PHE A 110 -19.55 10.20 0.17
N ASP A 111 -20.24 9.06 0.10
CA ASP A 111 -20.72 8.35 1.29
C ASP A 111 -19.55 7.91 2.17
N VAL A 112 -18.47 7.41 1.56
CA VAL A 112 -17.25 7.00 2.26
C VAL A 112 -16.58 8.16 2.99
N LEU A 113 -16.64 9.38 2.43
CA LEU A 113 -16.02 10.57 3.03
C LEU A 113 -16.97 11.38 3.91
N HIS A 114 -18.21 10.92 4.11
CA HIS A 114 -19.17 11.65 4.91
C HIS A 114 -18.62 11.90 6.33
N GLY A 115 -18.52 13.18 6.73
CA GLY A 115 -17.97 13.58 8.03
C GLY A 115 -16.44 13.50 8.15
N ILE A 116 -15.71 13.27 7.06
CA ILE A 116 -14.24 13.20 7.06
C ILE A 116 -13.66 14.52 6.52
N ASP A 117 -12.78 15.16 7.30
CA ASP A 117 -11.97 16.29 6.84
C ASP A 117 -10.57 15.83 6.43
N LEU A 118 -10.16 16.17 5.21
CA LEU A 118 -8.85 15.87 4.62
C LEU A 118 -7.98 17.13 4.50
N SER A 119 -8.38 18.24 5.12
CA SER A 119 -7.58 19.46 5.19
C SER A 119 -6.17 19.16 5.72
N GLY A 120 -5.15 19.72 5.06
CA GLY A 120 -3.75 19.49 5.39
C GLY A 120 -3.17 18.14 4.94
N LYS A 121 -3.97 17.28 4.31
CA LYS A 121 -3.49 16.05 3.65
C LYS A 121 -3.03 16.31 2.23
N TYR A 122 -1.96 15.64 1.83
CA TYR A 122 -1.43 15.70 0.47
C TYR A 122 -1.60 14.38 -0.26
N ALA A 123 -2.21 14.44 -1.44
CA ALA A 123 -2.43 13.30 -2.32
C ALA A 123 -1.74 13.49 -3.68
N LEU A 124 -1.18 12.41 -4.22
CA LEU A 124 -0.74 12.31 -5.61
C LEU A 124 -1.60 11.23 -6.29
N ILE A 125 -2.26 11.58 -7.39
CA ILE A 125 -3.17 10.67 -8.10
C ILE A 125 -2.79 10.61 -9.58
N THR A 126 -2.45 9.41 -10.05
CA THR A 126 -2.18 9.17 -11.48
C THR A 126 -3.49 8.96 -12.25
N GLY A 127 -3.62 9.55 -13.44
CA GLY A 127 -4.81 9.35 -14.29
C GLY A 127 -6.07 9.97 -13.69
N SER A 128 -5.94 11.15 -13.11
CA SER A 128 -6.98 11.87 -12.34
C SER A 128 -7.79 12.88 -13.15
N ASN A 129 -7.57 12.96 -14.47
CA ASN A 129 -8.31 13.88 -15.35
C ASN A 129 -9.56 13.27 -16.01
N ALA A 130 -9.83 11.97 -15.80
CA ALA A 130 -11.03 11.31 -16.35
C ALA A 130 -11.45 10.08 -15.52
N GLY A 131 -12.70 9.64 -15.71
CA GLY A 131 -13.21 8.37 -15.19
C GLY A 131 -13.11 8.24 -13.67
N ILE A 132 -12.68 7.06 -13.19
CA ILE A 132 -12.59 6.76 -11.76
C ILE A 132 -11.61 7.71 -11.06
N GLY A 133 -10.45 7.98 -11.66
CA GLY A 133 -9.45 8.88 -11.08
C GLY A 133 -9.96 10.31 -10.92
N TYR A 134 -10.78 10.79 -11.85
CA TYR A 134 -11.46 12.08 -11.73
C TYR A 134 -12.43 12.11 -10.55
N GLU A 135 -13.29 11.10 -10.42
CA GLU A 135 -14.25 11.04 -9.30
C GLU A 135 -13.55 10.83 -7.94
N THR A 136 -12.44 10.08 -7.89
CA THR A 136 -11.59 9.99 -6.71
C THR A 136 -11.01 11.36 -6.36
N ALA A 137 -10.43 12.08 -7.32
CA ALA A 137 -9.86 13.40 -7.09
C ALA A 137 -10.93 14.42 -6.67
N LYS A 138 -12.10 14.42 -7.32
CA LYS A 138 -13.24 15.25 -6.97
C LYS A 138 -13.70 15.02 -5.53
N SER A 139 -13.79 13.76 -5.12
CA SER A 139 -14.23 13.39 -3.78
C SER A 139 -13.24 13.84 -2.72
N LEU A 140 -11.93 13.65 -2.94
CA LEU A 140 -10.90 14.11 -2.02
C LEU A 140 -10.82 15.65 -1.97
N ALA A 141 -10.97 16.33 -3.12
CA ALA A 141 -10.91 17.80 -3.21
C ALA A 141 -12.05 18.46 -2.44
N ARG A 142 -13.28 17.93 -2.57
CA ARG A 142 -14.45 18.38 -1.82
C ARG A 142 -14.24 18.37 -0.30
N HIS A 143 -13.41 17.46 0.19
CA HIS A 143 -13.10 17.31 1.62
C HIS A 143 -11.78 18.00 2.01
N GLY A 144 -11.30 18.97 1.23
CA GLY A 144 -10.17 19.83 1.61
C GLY A 144 -8.77 19.25 1.32
N CYS A 145 -8.67 18.09 0.65
CA CYS A 145 -7.38 17.48 0.34
C CYS A 145 -6.60 18.32 -0.69
N ARG A 146 -5.27 18.40 -0.50
CA ARG A 146 -4.34 19.03 -1.45
C ARG A 146 -3.86 17.97 -2.44
N ILE A 147 -4.25 18.11 -3.70
CA ILE A 147 -4.09 17.05 -4.71
C ILE A 147 -3.15 17.51 -5.82
N LEU A 148 -2.15 16.68 -6.10
CA LEU A 148 -1.32 16.78 -7.29
C LEU A 148 -1.84 15.78 -8.34
N PHE A 149 -2.37 16.31 -9.43
CA PHE A 149 -2.92 15.57 -10.56
C PHE A 149 -1.79 15.18 -11.52
N ALA A 150 -1.38 13.91 -11.51
CA ALA A 150 -0.28 13.42 -12.34
C ALA A 150 -0.79 12.78 -13.62
N ASN A 151 -0.73 13.52 -14.73
CA ASN A 151 -1.33 13.14 -16.00
C ASN A 151 -0.44 13.52 -17.19
N ARG A 152 -0.64 12.83 -18.33
CA ARG A 152 0.09 13.12 -19.58
C ARG A 152 -0.41 14.39 -20.27
N ASN A 153 -1.72 14.61 -20.32
CA ASN A 153 -2.32 15.78 -20.96
C ASN A 153 -2.64 16.85 -19.91
N LEU A 154 -1.79 17.89 -19.83
CA LEU A 154 -1.93 18.98 -18.87
C LEU A 154 -3.15 19.87 -19.15
N GLU A 155 -3.48 20.15 -20.41
CA GLU A 155 -4.65 20.96 -20.76
C GLU A 155 -5.96 20.30 -20.29
N ALA A 156 -6.12 19.01 -20.58
CA ALA A 156 -7.26 18.22 -20.09
C ALA A 156 -7.28 18.13 -18.56
N THR A 157 -6.10 18.13 -17.92
CA THR A 157 -6.00 18.15 -16.46
C THR A 157 -6.46 19.48 -15.88
N GLN A 158 -6.08 20.60 -16.49
CA GLN A 158 -6.52 21.93 -16.07
C GLN A 158 -8.03 22.12 -16.26
N ALA A 159 -8.59 21.61 -17.35
CA ALA A 159 -10.04 21.58 -17.55
C ALA A 159 -10.75 20.76 -16.46
N ALA A 160 -10.22 19.58 -16.11
CA ALA A 160 -10.75 18.76 -15.04
C ALA A 160 -10.68 19.45 -13.67
N ILE A 161 -9.56 20.12 -13.34
CA ILE A 161 -9.41 20.88 -12.09
C ILE A 161 -10.48 21.98 -12.00
N LYS A 162 -10.68 22.75 -13.07
CA LYS A 162 -11.73 23.80 -13.11
C LYS A 162 -13.12 23.23 -12.89
N SER A 163 -13.45 22.09 -13.51
CA SER A 163 -14.73 21.41 -13.31
C SER A 163 -14.91 20.96 -11.86
N ILE A 164 -13.86 20.40 -11.23
CA ILE A 164 -13.89 20.00 -9.81
C ILE A 164 -14.14 21.21 -8.90
N VAL A 165 -13.45 22.33 -9.13
CA VAL A 165 -13.64 23.56 -8.34
C VAL A 165 -15.08 24.05 -8.46
N GLN A 166 -15.64 24.07 -9.66
CA GLN A 166 -17.04 24.48 -9.90
C GLN A 166 -18.06 23.50 -9.29
N GLU A 167 -17.82 22.20 -9.36
CA GLU A 167 -18.74 21.16 -8.87
C GLU A 167 -18.72 21.01 -7.33
N THR A 168 -17.61 21.37 -6.68
CA THR A 168 -17.40 21.05 -5.25
C THR A 168 -17.10 22.25 -4.37
N ASN A 169 -16.90 23.45 -4.95
CA ASN A 169 -16.38 24.64 -4.26
C ASN A 169 -15.05 24.40 -3.52
N ALA A 170 -14.26 23.43 -3.97
CA ALA A 170 -12.93 23.19 -3.44
C ALA A 170 -12.00 24.38 -3.75
N CYS A 171 -11.04 24.65 -2.85
CA CYS A 171 -10.04 25.68 -3.06
C CYS A 171 -9.11 25.32 -4.24
N GLU A 172 -9.06 26.18 -5.27
CA GLU A 172 -8.24 25.95 -6.46
C GLU A 172 -6.73 25.85 -6.11
N ASP A 173 -6.25 26.60 -5.10
CA ASP A 173 -4.85 26.55 -4.65
C ASP A 173 -4.41 25.18 -4.10
N ASN A 174 -5.38 24.34 -3.73
CA ASN A 174 -5.15 22.97 -3.28
C ASN A 174 -4.99 21.98 -4.43
N LEU A 175 -5.31 22.36 -5.67
CA LEU A 175 -5.34 21.47 -6.83
C LEU A 175 -4.26 21.90 -7.83
N LYS A 176 -3.24 21.06 -8.00
CA LYS A 176 -2.11 21.34 -8.91
C LYS A 176 -1.96 20.22 -9.92
N SER A 177 -1.48 20.54 -11.13
CA SER A 177 -1.16 19.53 -12.14
C SER A 177 0.35 19.28 -12.23
N ILE A 178 0.74 18.04 -12.49
CA ILE A 178 2.11 17.68 -12.84
C ILE A 178 2.13 16.76 -14.06
N PHE A 179 3.10 16.96 -14.94
CA PHE A 179 3.27 16.11 -16.12
C PHE A 179 3.78 14.72 -15.71
N LEU A 180 3.07 13.70 -16.15
CA LEU A 180 3.47 12.30 -16.00
C LEU A 180 3.02 11.51 -17.22
N ASP A 181 3.97 11.12 -18.07
CA ASP A 181 3.76 10.04 -19.03
C ASP A 181 4.25 8.71 -18.44
N LEU A 182 3.33 7.76 -18.27
CA LEU A 182 3.63 6.41 -17.78
C LEU A 182 4.17 5.49 -18.89
N ALA A 183 4.16 5.92 -20.15
CA ALA A 183 4.83 5.22 -21.24
C ALA A 183 6.33 5.59 -21.36
N SER A 184 6.88 6.35 -20.40
CA SER A 184 8.30 6.71 -20.34
C SER A 184 8.82 6.64 -18.91
N LEU A 185 9.74 5.72 -18.62
CA LEU A 185 10.39 5.62 -17.30
C LEU A 185 11.22 6.87 -17.00
N ARG A 186 11.79 7.52 -18.03
CA ARG A 186 12.45 8.82 -17.88
C ARG A 186 11.47 9.91 -17.44
N SER A 187 10.25 9.92 -17.99
CA SER A 187 9.18 10.83 -17.55
C SER A 187 8.79 10.55 -16.09
N VAL A 188 8.64 9.28 -15.71
CA VAL A 188 8.36 8.87 -14.31
C VAL A 188 9.43 9.42 -13.36
N LYS A 189 10.71 9.29 -13.71
CA LYS A 189 11.83 9.80 -12.92
C LYS A 189 11.78 11.32 -12.76
N LYS A 190 11.54 12.05 -13.87
CA LYS A 190 11.40 13.52 -13.86
C LYS A 190 10.22 13.97 -13.00
N CYS A 191 9.06 13.32 -13.13
CA CYS A 191 7.89 13.58 -12.31
C CYS A 191 8.22 13.38 -10.83
N ALA A 192 8.81 12.24 -10.45
CA ALA A 192 9.15 11.97 -9.06
C ALA A 192 10.12 13.01 -8.47
N LEU A 193 11.10 13.50 -9.25
CA LEU A 193 11.99 14.59 -8.84
C LEU A 193 11.23 15.90 -8.61
N ALA A 194 10.32 16.26 -9.52
CA ALA A 194 9.49 17.45 -9.38
C ALA A 194 8.52 17.34 -8.19
N VAL A 195 7.90 16.17 -7.96
CA VAL A 195 7.10 15.90 -6.76
C VAL A 195 7.93 16.11 -5.49
N LYS A 196 9.15 15.57 -5.43
CA LYS A 196 10.06 15.77 -4.28
C LYS A 196 10.51 17.21 -4.08
N ALA A 197 10.56 18.01 -5.15
CA ALA A 197 10.85 19.44 -5.05
C ALA A 197 9.64 20.26 -4.57
N LEU A 198 8.42 19.83 -4.94
CA LEU A 198 7.17 20.47 -4.52
C LEU A 198 6.77 20.12 -3.07
N PHE A 199 7.02 18.88 -2.65
CA PHE A 199 6.72 18.41 -1.30
C PHE A 199 8.02 18.34 -0.49
N SER A 200 8.18 19.27 0.44
CA SER A 200 9.38 19.36 1.27
C SER A 200 9.48 18.22 2.30
N ASP A 201 8.34 17.74 2.84
CA ASP A 201 8.34 16.90 4.04
C ASP A 201 7.62 15.55 3.92
N TYR A 202 6.42 15.48 3.33
CA TYR A 202 5.65 14.23 3.32
C TYR A 202 4.55 14.16 2.24
N LEU A 203 4.17 12.92 1.89
CA LEU A 203 3.01 12.58 1.05
C LEU A 203 2.11 11.62 1.84
N ASP A 204 0.85 12.00 2.11
CA ASP A 204 -0.07 11.14 2.87
C ASP A 204 -0.69 10.05 1.99
N ILE A 205 -1.07 10.39 0.77
CA ILE A 205 -1.87 9.52 -0.10
C ILE A 205 -1.21 9.41 -1.47
N LEU A 206 -0.90 8.19 -1.91
CA LEU A 206 -0.43 7.90 -3.26
C LEU A 206 -1.39 6.93 -3.93
N ILE A 207 -2.12 7.39 -4.95
CA ILE A 207 -3.09 6.58 -5.68
C ILE A 207 -2.57 6.34 -7.10
N LEU A 208 -2.17 5.09 -7.35
CA LEU A 208 -1.66 4.60 -8.63
C LEU A 208 -2.84 4.03 -9.43
N ASN A 209 -3.61 4.94 -10.03
CA ASN A 209 -4.90 4.66 -10.65
C ASN A 209 -4.84 4.52 -12.19
N ALA A 210 -3.95 5.26 -12.86
CA ALA A 210 -3.90 5.31 -14.31
C ALA A 210 -3.82 3.91 -14.97
N GLY A 211 -4.45 3.75 -16.11
CA GLY A 211 -4.30 2.51 -16.86
C GLY A 211 -4.86 2.59 -18.27
N VAL A 212 -4.45 1.63 -19.08
CA VAL A 212 -4.89 1.41 -20.45
C VAL A 212 -5.35 -0.04 -20.62
N PHE A 213 -6.26 -0.26 -21.57
CA PHE A 213 -6.83 -1.57 -21.87
C PHE A 213 -7.19 -1.65 -23.36
N GLY A 214 -7.12 -2.85 -23.94
CA GLY A 214 -7.64 -3.13 -25.28
C GLY A 214 -6.86 -2.44 -26.42
N LEU A 215 -5.61 -2.09 -26.17
CA LEU A 215 -4.69 -1.56 -27.19
C LEU A 215 -4.19 -2.71 -28.08
N PRO A 216 -3.87 -2.45 -29.37
CA PRO A 216 -3.04 -3.37 -30.14
C PRO A 216 -1.62 -3.41 -29.58
N TYR A 217 -0.87 -4.46 -29.92
CA TYR A 217 0.54 -4.56 -29.52
C TYR A 217 1.31 -3.32 -29.98
N THR A 218 1.89 -2.61 -29.03
CA THR A 218 2.68 -1.41 -29.23
C THR A 218 3.77 -1.36 -28.18
N GLU A 219 4.94 -0.89 -28.58
CA GLU A 219 6.07 -0.67 -27.67
C GLU A 219 6.17 0.81 -27.31
N THR A 220 6.60 1.06 -26.08
CA THR A 220 6.95 2.39 -25.60
C THR A 220 8.35 2.82 -26.06
N GLU A 221 8.78 4.04 -25.70
CA GLU A 221 10.17 4.46 -25.93
C GLU A 221 11.21 3.63 -25.16
N ASP A 222 10.79 2.96 -24.08
CA ASP A 222 11.63 2.05 -23.30
C ASP A 222 11.67 0.63 -23.89
N ARG A 223 11.06 0.40 -25.07
CA ARG A 223 10.98 -0.90 -25.77
C ARG A 223 10.26 -1.99 -24.97
N LEU A 224 9.21 -1.61 -24.26
CA LEU A 224 8.36 -2.53 -23.48
C LEU A 224 6.93 -2.48 -23.98
N GLU A 225 6.18 -3.56 -23.78
CA GLU A 225 4.76 -3.59 -24.13
C GLU A 225 4.00 -2.50 -23.34
N THR A 226 3.19 -1.72 -24.06
CA THR A 226 2.59 -0.48 -23.55
C THR A 226 1.68 -0.71 -22.35
N THR A 227 0.83 -1.74 -22.36
CA THR A 227 -0.11 -2.04 -21.26
C THR A 227 0.63 -2.42 -20.00
N PHE A 228 1.62 -3.29 -20.11
CA PHE A 228 2.51 -3.71 -19.04
C PHE A 228 3.23 -2.52 -18.41
N GLN A 229 3.89 -1.69 -19.23
CA GLN A 229 4.65 -0.57 -18.69
C GLN A 229 3.74 0.47 -18.03
N VAL A 230 2.67 0.89 -18.72
CA VAL A 230 1.77 1.95 -18.23
C VAL A 230 1.04 1.51 -16.96
N ASN A 231 0.47 0.31 -16.95
CA ASN A 231 -0.39 -0.14 -15.84
C ASN A 231 0.41 -0.57 -14.62
N HIS A 232 1.60 -1.14 -14.82
CA HIS A 232 2.39 -1.78 -13.78
C HIS A 232 3.79 -1.18 -13.61
N LEU A 233 4.68 -1.31 -14.59
CA LEU A 233 6.12 -1.05 -14.38
C LEU A 233 6.39 0.40 -13.96
N SER A 234 5.77 1.36 -14.65
CA SER A 234 5.90 2.79 -14.35
C SER A 234 5.27 3.18 -13.02
N HIS A 235 4.19 2.52 -12.61
CA HIS A 235 3.58 2.73 -11.29
C HIS A 235 4.43 2.17 -10.16
N MET A 236 4.97 0.96 -10.32
CA MET A 236 5.94 0.40 -9.40
C MET A 236 7.14 1.34 -9.26
N TYR A 237 7.72 1.78 -10.37
CA TYR A 237 8.87 2.69 -10.35
C TYR A 237 8.55 4.03 -9.66
N LEU A 238 7.39 4.62 -9.96
CA LEU A 238 6.93 5.86 -9.31
C LEU A 238 6.82 5.68 -7.79
N ALA A 239 6.18 4.60 -7.32
CA ALA A 239 6.05 4.30 -5.90
C ALA A 239 7.42 4.17 -5.22
N LEU A 240 8.36 3.43 -5.83
CA LEU A 240 9.71 3.26 -5.29
C LEU A 240 10.49 4.58 -5.22
N LEU A 241 10.32 5.47 -6.21
CA LEU A 241 11.00 6.78 -6.22
C LEU A 241 10.44 7.77 -5.21
N LEU A 242 9.16 7.64 -4.85
CA LEU A 242 8.45 8.48 -3.90
C LEU A 242 8.46 7.93 -2.48
N GLU A 243 8.92 6.70 -2.27
CA GLU A 243 9.10 6.08 -0.95
C GLU A 243 9.76 7.01 0.09
N PRO A 244 10.78 7.83 -0.24
CA PRO A 244 11.36 8.78 0.72
C PRO A 244 10.36 9.79 1.33
N LEU A 245 9.32 10.19 0.60
CA LEU A 245 8.28 11.13 1.06
C LEU A 245 7.17 10.44 1.88
N LEU A 246 7.07 9.11 1.80
CA LEU A 246 6.08 8.35 2.57
C LEU A 246 6.53 8.21 4.02
N ARG A 247 5.63 8.34 5.00
CA ARG A 247 5.92 8.22 6.43
C ARG A 247 4.90 7.34 7.14
N LYS A 248 5.03 7.18 8.46
CA LYS A 248 4.03 6.46 9.26
C LYS A 248 2.64 7.07 9.02
N GLY A 249 1.68 6.22 8.65
CA GLY A 249 0.31 6.62 8.32
C GLY A 249 0.09 6.99 6.84
N SER A 250 1.13 7.10 6.02
CA SER A 250 0.97 7.26 4.57
C SER A 250 0.31 6.02 3.97
N ARG A 251 -0.55 6.23 2.97
CA ARG A 251 -1.32 5.20 2.28
C ARG A 251 -0.97 5.18 0.80
N VAL A 252 -0.57 4.01 0.32
CA VAL A 252 -0.30 3.75 -1.09
C VAL A 252 -1.32 2.75 -1.62
N VAL A 253 -1.97 3.12 -2.71
CA VAL A 253 -3.08 2.38 -3.29
C VAL A 253 -2.74 2.01 -4.72
N PHE A 254 -2.62 0.72 -5.00
CA PHE A 254 -2.50 0.19 -6.36
C PHE A 254 -3.88 -0.19 -6.89
N VAL A 255 -4.35 0.49 -7.94
CA VAL A 255 -5.63 0.14 -8.58
C VAL A 255 -5.41 -1.05 -9.51
N SER A 256 -5.94 -2.19 -9.07
CA SER A 256 -6.00 -3.44 -9.80
C SER A 256 -7.39 -3.63 -10.45
N SER A 257 -7.82 -4.88 -10.63
CA SER A 257 -9.08 -5.28 -11.26
C SER A 257 -9.36 -6.76 -10.94
N GLU A 258 -10.62 -7.20 -10.90
CA GLU A 258 -10.96 -8.64 -10.83
C GLU A 258 -10.33 -9.47 -11.95
N SER A 259 -9.95 -8.83 -13.05
CA SER A 259 -9.22 -9.45 -14.15
C SER A 259 -7.88 -10.07 -13.74
N HIS A 260 -7.28 -9.67 -12.61
CA HIS A 260 -6.05 -10.26 -12.07
C HIS A 260 -6.17 -11.76 -11.77
N ARG A 261 -7.40 -12.26 -11.57
CA ARG A 261 -7.68 -13.68 -11.33
C ARG A 261 -7.53 -14.55 -12.56
N PHE A 262 -7.57 -13.94 -13.74
CA PHE A 262 -7.46 -14.62 -15.04
C PHE A 262 -6.10 -14.39 -15.71
N ALA A 263 -5.10 -14.01 -14.91
CA ALA A 263 -3.72 -13.88 -15.36
C ALA A 263 -3.08 -15.25 -15.59
N ASP A 264 -2.14 -15.33 -16.52
CA ASP A 264 -1.39 -16.53 -16.87
C ASP A 264 0.10 -16.17 -17.04
N LEU A 265 0.95 -16.81 -16.23
CA LEU A 265 2.40 -16.54 -16.14
C LEU A 265 3.26 -17.68 -16.70
N LYS A 266 2.76 -18.42 -17.69
CA LYS A 266 3.54 -19.48 -18.36
C LYS A 266 4.86 -18.96 -18.91
N ASN A 267 5.96 -19.68 -18.61
CA ASN A 267 7.32 -19.46 -19.12
C ASN A 267 7.98 -18.11 -18.81
N VAL A 268 7.30 -17.22 -18.10
CA VAL A 268 7.77 -15.88 -17.72
C VAL A 268 9.09 -15.94 -16.93
N PHE A 269 9.21 -16.89 -16.00
CA PHE A 269 10.41 -17.06 -15.18
C PHE A 269 11.59 -17.71 -15.91
N ILE A 270 11.33 -18.40 -17.03
CA ILE A 270 12.37 -19.01 -17.87
C ILE A 270 13.05 -17.91 -18.70
N ASN A 271 12.24 -17.07 -19.34
CA ASN A 271 12.74 -16.00 -20.21
C ASN A 271 13.21 -14.78 -19.42
N GLN A 272 12.90 -14.71 -18.11
CA GLN A 272 13.18 -13.58 -17.24
C GLN A 272 12.59 -12.25 -17.75
N ASP A 273 11.52 -12.33 -18.53
CA ASP A 273 10.78 -11.19 -19.08
C ASP A 273 9.30 -11.40 -18.78
N ILE A 274 8.71 -10.41 -18.11
CA ILE A 274 7.29 -10.39 -17.71
C ILE A 274 6.45 -9.53 -18.66
N SER A 275 7.08 -8.83 -19.61
CA SER A 275 6.41 -8.16 -20.72
C SER A 275 6.03 -9.21 -21.78
N MET A 276 4.86 -9.04 -22.40
CA MET A 276 4.45 -9.94 -23.48
C MET A 276 5.21 -9.61 -24.76
N SER A 277 5.72 -10.63 -25.46
CA SER A 277 6.26 -10.47 -26.80
C SER A 277 5.16 -10.29 -27.83
N LYS A 278 5.52 -9.74 -29.00
CA LYS A 278 4.59 -9.51 -30.10
C LYS A 278 3.83 -10.78 -30.51
N ASP A 279 4.50 -11.92 -30.58
CA ASP A 279 3.94 -13.18 -31.05
C ASP A 279 2.97 -13.82 -30.06
N GLN A 280 3.12 -13.52 -28.77
CA GLN A 280 2.28 -14.05 -27.70
C GLN A 280 1.18 -13.07 -27.29
N TYR A 281 1.16 -11.87 -27.87
CA TYR A 281 0.33 -10.77 -27.37
C TYR A 281 -1.17 -11.05 -27.47
N SER A 282 -1.83 -10.94 -26.33
CA SER A 282 -3.28 -10.82 -26.24
C SER A 282 -3.59 -9.62 -25.37
N SER A 283 -4.35 -8.65 -25.88
CA SER A 283 -4.66 -7.40 -25.17
C SER A 283 -5.38 -7.66 -23.84
N MET A 284 -6.21 -8.71 -23.77
CA MET A 284 -6.86 -9.14 -22.54
C MET A 284 -5.87 -9.77 -21.57
N MET A 285 -4.99 -10.66 -22.05
CA MET A 285 -3.99 -11.30 -21.18
C MET A 285 -2.96 -10.30 -20.64
N ALA A 286 -2.47 -9.38 -21.49
CA ALA A 286 -1.56 -8.30 -21.07
C ALA A 286 -2.19 -7.46 -19.96
N TYR A 287 -3.48 -7.14 -20.09
CA TYR A 287 -4.21 -6.43 -19.06
C TYR A 287 -4.36 -7.25 -17.77
N ASN A 288 -4.79 -8.52 -17.86
CA ASN A 288 -4.91 -9.42 -16.71
C ASN A 288 -3.60 -9.53 -15.93
N ASN A 289 -2.50 -9.78 -16.64
CA ASN A 289 -1.15 -9.88 -16.08
C ASN A 289 -0.73 -8.54 -15.43
N SER A 290 -0.95 -7.41 -16.10
CA SER A 290 -0.63 -6.09 -15.52
C SER A 290 -1.37 -5.81 -14.21
N LYS A 291 -2.62 -6.28 -14.09
CA LYS A 291 -3.44 -6.12 -12.87
C LYS A 291 -3.02 -7.10 -11.77
N LEU A 292 -2.60 -8.32 -12.13
CA LEU A 292 -1.95 -9.23 -11.19
C LEU A 292 -0.66 -8.64 -10.61
N TYR A 293 0.19 -8.05 -11.45
CA TYR A 293 1.45 -7.45 -10.99
C TYR A 293 1.24 -6.28 -10.02
N ASN A 294 0.14 -5.52 -10.16
CA ASN A 294 -0.23 -4.49 -9.18
C ASN A 294 -0.57 -5.07 -7.80
N VAL A 295 -1.28 -6.20 -7.73
CA VAL A 295 -1.59 -6.89 -6.46
C VAL A 295 -0.31 -7.42 -5.83
N ILE A 296 0.52 -8.11 -6.61
CA ILE A 296 1.83 -8.64 -6.18
C ILE A 296 2.72 -7.52 -5.63
N THR A 297 2.81 -6.40 -6.35
CA THR A 297 3.66 -5.27 -5.96
C THR A 297 3.16 -4.61 -4.68
N ALA A 298 1.85 -4.44 -4.53
CA ALA A 298 1.28 -3.93 -3.30
C ALA A 298 1.62 -4.84 -2.10
N SER A 299 1.52 -6.16 -2.27
CA SER A 299 1.89 -7.15 -1.25
C SER A 299 3.37 -7.07 -0.87
N ILE A 300 4.29 -7.12 -1.85
CA ILE A 300 5.74 -7.02 -1.57
C ILE A 300 6.10 -5.69 -0.89
N LEU A 301 5.58 -4.56 -1.38
CA LEU A 301 5.87 -3.25 -0.79
C LEU A 301 5.25 -3.09 0.60
N SER A 302 4.13 -3.75 0.88
CA SER A 302 3.54 -3.79 2.22
C SER A 302 4.49 -4.39 3.25
N GLU A 303 5.18 -5.48 2.90
CA GLU A 303 6.16 -6.13 3.77
C GLU A 303 7.41 -5.25 3.94
N GLU A 304 7.94 -4.73 2.82
CA GLU A 304 9.17 -3.93 2.83
C GLU A 304 8.99 -2.61 3.58
N TRP A 305 7.81 -1.98 3.51
CA TRP A 305 7.55 -0.69 4.15
C TRP A 305 6.81 -0.78 5.49
N LYS A 306 6.51 -2.00 5.96
CA LYS A 306 5.86 -2.25 7.26
C LYS A 306 6.58 -1.55 8.42
N ARG A 307 7.92 -1.60 8.44
CA ARG A 307 8.74 -0.96 9.49
C ARG A 307 8.68 0.57 9.46
N LYS A 308 8.37 1.17 8.30
CA LYS A 308 8.17 2.62 8.15
C LYS A 308 6.78 3.05 8.60
N GLY A 309 5.87 2.09 8.84
CA GLY A 309 4.46 2.35 9.15
C GLY A 309 3.66 2.88 7.96
N VAL A 310 4.15 2.64 6.73
CA VAL A 310 3.42 2.97 5.49
C VAL A 310 2.50 1.81 5.17
N CYS A 311 1.25 2.12 4.84
CA CYS A 311 0.25 1.13 4.44
C CYS A 311 0.19 1.06 2.91
N VAL A 312 0.36 -0.12 2.34
CA VAL A 312 0.26 -0.39 0.91
C VAL A 312 -0.81 -1.44 0.70
N ASN A 313 -1.85 -1.11 -0.06
CA ASN A 313 -2.94 -2.02 -0.37
C ASN A 313 -3.27 -1.96 -1.87
N SER A 314 -3.98 -2.97 -2.35
CA SER A 314 -4.49 -3.01 -3.72
C SER A 314 -6.00 -3.18 -3.72
N LEU A 315 -6.66 -2.84 -4.83
CA LEU A 315 -8.11 -2.95 -4.91
C LEU A 315 -8.62 -3.11 -6.33
N HIS A 316 -9.88 -3.51 -6.44
CA HIS A 316 -10.70 -3.38 -7.63
C HIS A 316 -11.74 -2.26 -7.45
N PRO A 317 -11.84 -1.29 -8.38
CA PRO A 317 -12.78 -0.20 -8.26
C PRO A 317 -14.24 -0.63 -8.51
N GLY A 318 -14.49 -1.82 -9.06
CA GLY A 318 -15.85 -2.36 -9.23
C GLY A 318 -16.09 -2.94 -10.62
N ASN A 319 -17.04 -3.87 -10.73
CA ASN A 319 -17.33 -4.57 -11.98
C ASN A 319 -18.07 -3.65 -12.97
N MET A 320 -17.69 -3.76 -14.25
CA MET A 320 -18.36 -3.11 -15.39
C MET A 320 -18.51 -1.59 -15.24
N VAL A 321 -17.43 -0.88 -14.92
CA VAL A 321 -17.45 0.58 -14.90
C VAL A 321 -17.28 1.11 -16.32
N TYR A 322 -18.26 1.89 -16.83
CA TYR A 322 -18.08 2.60 -18.10
C TYR A 322 -17.01 3.68 -17.92
N THR A 323 -15.79 3.35 -18.29
CA THR A 323 -14.66 4.28 -18.37
C THR A 323 -14.25 4.43 -19.82
N ASN A 324 -13.66 5.57 -20.20
CA ASN A 324 -13.13 5.82 -21.54
C ASN A 324 -11.98 4.89 -21.97
N LEU A 325 -11.77 3.75 -21.29
CA LEU A 325 -10.77 2.72 -21.59
C LEU A 325 -11.09 1.95 -22.88
N SER A 326 -12.38 1.75 -23.23
CA SER A 326 -12.82 0.87 -24.33
C SER A 326 -12.95 1.58 -25.70
N LYS A 327 -11.92 2.31 -26.12
CA LYS A 327 -12.03 3.14 -27.35
C LYS A 327 -12.00 2.37 -28.67
N SER A 328 -11.49 1.13 -28.75
CA SER A 328 -11.15 0.49 -30.04
C SER A 328 -12.20 -0.45 -30.66
N TRP A 329 -13.19 -0.97 -29.93
CA TRP A 329 -14.14 -1.97 -30.47
C TRP A 329 -15.61 -1.56 -30.37
N TRP A 330 -16.30 -1.47 -31.51
CA TRP A 330 -17.70 -1.05 -31.60
C TRP A 330 -18.70 -2.06 -31.02
N LEU A 331 -18.41 -3.37 -31.11
CA LEU A 331 -19.20 -4.43 -30.46
C LEU A 331 -19.19 -4.32 -28.94
N PHE A 332 -18.05 -3.94 -28.34
CA PHE A 332 -17.96 -3.66 -26.92
C PHE A 332 -18.79 -2.43 -26.55
N ARG A 333 -18.81 -1.36 -27.36
CA ARG A 333 -19.66 -0.20 -27.10
C ARG A 333 -21.15 -0.56 -27.08
N LEU A 334 -21.60 -1.47 -27.96
CA LEU A 334 -22.98 -1.93 -28.02
C LEU A 334 -23.35 -2.83 -26.82
N ALA A 335 -22.47 -3.76 -26.45
CA ALA A 335 -22.65 -4.59 -25.25
C ALA A 335 -22.69 -3.75 -23.97
N PHE A 336 -21.81 -2.74 -23.83
CA PHE A 336 -21.82 -1.81 -22.71
C PHE A 336 -23.08 -0.92 -22.67
N LEU A 337 -23.69 -0.62 -23.81
CA LEU A 337 -24.93 0.17 -23.88
C LEU A 337 -26.13 -0.62 -23.33
N LEU A 338 -26.15 -1.94 -23.53
CA LEU A 338 -27.20 -2.85 -23.03
C LEU A 338 -27.04 -3.18 -21.53
N VAL A 339 -25.80 -3.17 -21.00
CA VAL A 339 -25.53 -3.49 -19.59
C VAL A 339 -25.49 -2.23 -18.70
N ARG A 340 -25.54 -1.02 -19.28
CA ARG A 340 -25.49 0.29 -18.61
C ARG A 340 -26.42 0.47 -17.38
N PRO A 341 -27.68 -0.01 -17.35
CA PRO A 341 -28.50 0.10 -16.13
C PRO A 341 -28.03 -0.82 -14.98
N PHE A 342 -27.11 -1.76 -15.25
CA PHE A 342 -26.51 -2.67 -14.27
C PHE A 342 -25.02 -2.35 -14.00
N THR A 343 -24.51 -1.23 -14.52
CA THR A 343 -23.12 -0.76 -14.28
C THR A 343 -23.04 0.24 -13.14
N LYS A 344 -22.02 0.12 -12.28
CA LYS A 344 -21.76 1.10 -11.21
C LYS A 344 -21.56 2.51 -11.77
N SER A 345 -22.04 3.52 -11.04
CA SER A 345 -21.69 4.92 -11.34
C SER A 345 -20.18 5.15 -11.13
N LEU A 346 -19.60 6.18 -11.76
CA LEU A 346 -18.18 6.50 -11.56
C LEU A 346 -17.88 6.87 -10.09
N GLN A 347 -18.85 7.48 -9.40
CA GLN A 347 -18.77 7.76 -7.97
C GLN A 347 -18.77 6.48 -7.11
N GLN A 348 -19.59 5.49 -7.47
CA GLN A 348 -19.55 4.15 -6.84
C GLN A 348 -18.30 3.36 -7.20
N ALA A 349 -17.70 3.62 -8.36
CA ALA A 349 -16.45 2.99 -8.74
C ALA A 349 -15.23 3.59 -8.01
N ALA A 350 -15.31 4.88 -7.67
CA ALA A 350 -14.30 5.56 -6.87
C ALA A 350 -14.35 5.20 -5.39
N SER A 351 -15.46 4.64 -4.88
CA SER A 351 -15.68 4.44 -3.44
C SER A 351 -14.65 3.52 -2.79
N THR A 352 -14.36 2.36 -3.39
CA THR A 352 -13.31 1.46 -2.85
C THR A 352 -11.94 2.14 -2.83
N THR A 353 -11.62 2.94 -3.86
CA THR A 353 -10.34 3.69 -3.92
C THR A 353 -10.24 4.70 -2.80
N VAL A 354 -11.29 5.47 -2.59
CA VAL A 354 -11.36 6.46 -1.52
C VAL A 354 -11.33 5.77 -0.15
N TYR A 355 -12.08 4.70 0.03
CA TYR A 355 -12.13 3.91 1.26
C TYR A 355 -10.73 3.42 1.67
N VAL A 356 -10.01 2.76 0.76
CA VAL A 356 -8.65 2.30 1.04
C VAL A 356 -7.69 3.47 1.31
N ALA A 357 -7.88 4.60 0.61
CA ALA A 357 -7.04 5.78 0.74
C ALA A 357 -7.29 6.60 2.01
N THR A 358 -8.47 6.53 2.65
CA THR A 358 -8.83 7.48 3.72
C THR A 358 -9.49 6.87 4.96
N ALA A 359 -10.10 5.69 4.89
CA ALA A 359 -10.92 5.15 5.98
C ALA A 359 -10.08 4.91 7.24
N SER A 360 -10.47 5.52 8.36
CA SER A 360 -9.73 5.46 9.64
C SER A 360 -9.63 4.03 10.20
N GLU A 361 -10.63 3.19 9.95
CA GLU A 361 -10.62 1.77 10.32
C GLU A 361 -9.52 0.96 9.62
N LEU A 362 -9.00 1.43 8.49
CA LEU A 362 -7.87 0.82 7.80
C LEU A 362 -6.50 1.35 8.26
N GLU A 363 -6.44 2.13 9.35
CA GLU A 363 -5.16 2.55 9.92
C GLU A 363 -4.34 1.34 10.37
N GLY A 364 -3.09 1.26 9.90
CA GLY A 364 -2.18 0.15 10.12
C GLY A 364 -2.46 -1.10 9.27
N VAL A 365 -3.52 -1.11 8.47
CA VAL A 365 -3.88 -2.22 7.59
C VAL A 365 -3.10 -2.13 6.29
N THR A 366 -2.33 -3.17 5.99
CA THR A 366 -1.44 -3.21 4.83
C THR A 366 -1.36 -4.61 4.25
N GLY A 367 -1.11 -4.71 2.95
CA GLY A 367 -0.93 -5.97 2.23
C GLY A 367 -2.23 -6.66 1.82
N LEU A 368 -3.37 -5.98 1.90
CA LEU A 368 -4.67 -6.55 1.57
C LEU A 368 -5.17 -6.12 0.19
N TYR A 369 -6.05 -6.94 -0.37
CA TYR A 369 -6.84 -6.66 -1.56
C TYR A 369 -8.28 -6.31 -1.20
N PHE A 370 -8.85 -5.28 -1.82
CA PHE A 370 -10.19 -4.80 -1.53
C PHE A 370 -11.08 -4.80 -2.78
N ASN A 371 -12.36 -5.10 -2.59
CA ASN A 371 -13.40 -4.95 -3.60
C ASN A 371 -14.70 -4.53 -2.90
N ASN A 372 -15.46 -3.61 -3.50
CA ASN A 372 -16.71 -3.09 -2.93
C ASN A 372 -16.55 -2.59 -1.48
N CYS A 373 -15.50 -1.81 -1.21
CA CYS A 373 -15.14 -1.33 0.13
C CYS A 373 -14.98 -2.42 1.21
N PHE A 374 -14.73 -3.66 0.80
CA PHE A 374 -14.51 -4.76 1.74
C PHE A 374 -13.29 -5.58 1.35
N TYR A 375 -12.69 -6.23 2.35
CA TYR A 375 -11.59 -7.16 2.14
C TYR A 375 -12.02 -8.30 1.20
N CYS A 376 -11.13 -8.69 0.29
CA CYS A 376 -11.32 -9.83 -0.59
C CYS A 376 -10.01 -10.59 -0.75
N GLU A 377 -10.11 -11.92 -0.82
CA GLU A 377 -8.96 -12.78 -1.12
C GLU A 377 -8.49 -12.56 -2.56
N GLU A 378 -7.23 -12.26 -2.78
CA GLU A 378 -6.61 -12.19 -4.11
C GLU A 378 -6.45 -13.57 -4.78
N SER A 379 -6.00 -13.61 -6.03
CA SER A 379 -5.76 -14.84 -6.78
C SER A 379 -4.64 -15.70 -6.17
N GLN A 380 -4.66 -17.01 -6.41
CA GLN A 380 -3.62 -17.92 -5.91
C GLN A 380 -2.22 -17.54 -6.43
N LEU A 381 -2.13 -17.07 -7.68
CA LEU A 381 -0.87 -16.56 -8.24
C LEU A 381 -0.32 -15.34 -7.49
N ALA A 382 -1.20 -14.48 -6.95
CA ALA A 382 -0.76 -13.33 -6.17
C ALA A 382 -0.27 -13.72 -4.77
N LYS A 383 -0.80 -14.81 -4.20
CA LYS A 383 -0.41 -15.35 -2.88
C LYS A 383 0.90 -16.13 -2.90
N ASP A 384 1.26 -16.69 -4.04
CA ASP A 384 2.51 -17.42 -4.22
C ASP A 384 3.70 -16.46 -4.03
N GLN A 385 4.43 -16.63 -2.92
CA GLN A 385 5.53 -15.76 -2.56
C GLN A 385 6.71 -15.85 -3.54
N ASP A 386 6.92 -16.99 -4.17
CA ASP A 386 8.04 -17.18 -5.09
C ASP A 386 7.74 -16.50 -6.43
N ILE A 387 6.51 -16.64 -6.93
CA ILE A 387 6.01 -15.88 -8.08
C ILE A 387 6.07 -14.37 -7.79
N ALA A 388 5.57 -13.95 -6.63
CA ALA A 388 5.53 -12.54 -6.24
C ALA A 388 6.93 -11.91 -6.19
N ARG A 389 7.90 -12.60 -5.57
CA ARG A 389 9.30 -12.15 -5.52
C ARG A 389 9.96 -12.18 -6.88
N GLY A 390 9.68 -13.19 -7.70
CA GLY A 390 10.20 -13.32 -9.05
C GLY A 390 9.75 -12.17 -9.95
N VAL A 391 8.44 -11.89 -9.99
CA VAL A 391 7.86 -10.77 -10.74
C VAL A 391 8.50 -9.45 -10.29
N PHE A 392 8.53 -9.18 -8.98
CA PHE A 392 9.09 -7.94 -8.45
C PHE A 392 10.58 -7.77 -8.80
N SER A 393 11.36 -8.87 -8.74
CA SER A 393 12.78 -8.88 -9.12
C SER A 393 13.00 -8.60 -10.61
N ILE A 394 12.21 -9.26 -11.47
CA ILE A 394 12.26 -9.04 -12.91
C ILE A 394 11.89 -7.58 -13.22
N SER A 395 10.80 -7.06 -12.66
CA SER A 395 10.40 -5.65 -12.81
C SER A 395 11.52 -4.68 -12.43
N LEU A 396 12.20 -4.91 -11.29
CA LEU A 396 13.31 -4.06 -10.87
C LEU A 396 14.47 -4.07 -11.88
N ARG A 397 14.81 -5.24 -12.43
CA ARG A 397 15.89 -5.37 -13.43
C ARG A 397 15.52 -4.68 -14.73
N MET A 398 14.29 -4.87 -15.22
CA MET A 398 13.81 -4.19 -16.43
C MET A 398 13.86 -2.66 -16.28
N ILE A 399 13.55 -2.14 -15.09
CA ILE A 399 13.71 -0.70 -14.82
C ILE A 399 15.20 -0.32 -14.83
N GLU A 400 16.06 -1.04 -14.12
CA GLU A 400 17.50 -0.75 -14.07
C GLU A 400 18.17 -0.81 -15.46
N GLU A 401 17.75 -1.74 -16.31
CA GLU A 401 18.20 -1.85 -17.70
C GLU A 401 17.76 -0.64 -18.55
N ALA A 402 16.54 -0.15 -18.34
CA ALA A 402 15.98 0.96 -19.12
C ALA A 402 16.51 2.35 -18.68
N VAL A 403 16.64 2.60 -17.37
CA VAL A 403 17.02 3.95 -16.85
C VAL A 403 18.39 4.00 -16.17
N GLY A 404 19.11 2.88 -16.10
CA GLY A 404 20.38 2.76 -15.40
C GLY A 404 20.23 2.67 -13.87
N PRO A 405 21.36 2.61 -13.15
CA PRO A 405 21.35 2.53 -11.69
C PRO A 405 20.68 3.77 -11.08
N ASP A 406 19.77 3.54 -10.15
CA ASP A 406 19.02 4.58 -9.46
C ASP A 406 18.83 4.19 -7.98
N ARG A 407 18.14 5.01 -7.18
CA ARG A 407 17.85 4.69 -5.77
C ARG A 407 17.13 3.35 -5.58
N ILE A 408 16.51 2.81 -6.64
CA ILE A 408 15.86 1.50 -6.61
C ILE A 408 16.83 0.33 -6.50
N THR A 409 18.13 0.50 -6.82
CA THR A 409 19.15 -0.55 -6.72
C THR A 409 19.26 -1.12 -5.28
N LYS A 410 18.82 -0.37 -4.26
CA LYS A 410 18.71 -0.89 -2.89
C LYS A 410 17.77 -2.10 -2.81
N TYR A 411 16.65 -2.12 -3.54
CA TYR A 411 15.68 -3.23 -3.51
C TYR A 411 16.25 -4.47 -4.21
N LEU A 412 17.00 -4.28 -5.31
CA LEU A 412 17.74 -5.36 -5.97
C LEU A 412 18.79 -5.97 -5.02
N SER A 413 19.56 -5.13 -4.33
CA SER A 413 20.57 -5.61 -3.38
C SER A 413 19.96 -6.41 -2.22
N LEU A 414 18.82 -5.96 -1.67
CA LEU A 414 18.10 -6.66 -0.60
C LEU A 414 17.62 -8.04 -1.04
N GLN A 415 17.10 -8.17 -2.27
CA GLN A 415 16.67 -9.45 -2.81
C GLN A 415 17.84 -10.41 -2.99
N LYS A 416 18.96 -9.96 -3.57
CA LYS A 416 20.17 -10.79 -3.70
C LYS A 416 20.65 -11.27 -2.33
N THR A 417 20.57 -10.42 -1.30
CA THR A 417 20.94 -10.80 0.08
C THR A 417 20.03 -11.88 0.65
N LYS A 418 18.71 -11.80 0.42
CA LYS A 418 17.77 -12.85 0.84
C LYS A 418 18.12 -14.19 0.16
N VAL A 419 18.33 -14.20 -1.16
CA VAL A 419 18.72 -15.40 -1.92
C VAL A 419 20.03 -15.99 -1.40
N PHE A 420 21.06 -15.15 -1.19
CA PHE A 420 22.32 -15.64 -0.62
C PHE A 420 22.11 -16.28 0.75
N ASN A 421 21.39 -15.61 1.65
CA ASN A 421 21.20 -16.10 3.01
C ASN A 421 20.33 -17.37 3.09
N GLN A 422 19.38 -17.55 2.16
CA GLN A 422 18.45 -18.69 2.15
C GLN A 422 18.94 -19.88 1.32
N CYS A 423 19.62 -19.65 0.20
CA CYS A 423 19.99 -20.72 -0.74
C CYS A 423 21.49 -21.04 -0.67
N VAL A 424 22.35 -20.02 -0.66
CA VAL A 424 23.80 -20.22 -0.76
C VAL A 424 24.39 -20.51 0.61
N LEU A 425 24.02 -19.72 1.62
CA LEU A 425 24.59 -19.79 2.95
C LEU A 425 24.33 -21.14 3.65
N PRO A 426 23.15 -21.79 3.56
CA PRO A 426 22.96 -23.11 4.17
C PRO A 426 23.81 -24.20 3.51
N VAL A 427 23.94 -24.19 2.18
CA VAL A 427 24.79 -25.15 1.46
C VAL A 427 26.25 -24.99 1.86
N MET A 428 26.74 -23.75 1.93
CA MET A 428 28.12 -23.49 2.36
C MET A 428 28.34 -23.88 3.84
N LYS A 429 27.33 -23.68 4.72
CA LYS A 429 27.39 -24.13 6.12
C LYS A 429 27.43 -25.65 6.24
N TYR A 430 26.56 -26.35 5.51
CA TYR A 430 26.54 -27.81 5.52
C TYR A 430 27.89 -28.40 5.07
N GLY A 431 28.49 -27.84 4.01
CA GLY A 431 29.85 -28.21 3.59
C GLY A 431 30.89 -27.94 4.69
N ALA A 432 30.79 -26.82 5.41
CA ALA A 432 31.68 -26.50 6.52
C ALA A 432 31.52 -27.41 7.75
N GLU A 433 30.30 -27.87 8.04
CA GLU A 433 30.02 -28.80 9.14
C GLU A 433 30.56 -30.20 8.84
N THR A 434 30.30 -30.69 7.62
CA THR A 434 30.64 -32.05 7.17
C THR A 434 32.09 -32.23 6.75
N TRP A 435 32.81 -31.17 6.37
CA TRP A 435 34.21 -31.26 5.96
C TRP A 435 35.19 -30.93 7.09
N THR A 436 36.38 -31.53 7.02
CA THR A 436 37.55 -31.10 7.80
C THR A 436 38.07 -29.79 7.20
N LEU A 437 37.66 -28.67 7.79
CA LEU A 437 38.06 -27.33 7.33
C LEU A 437 39.54 -27.07 7.64
N THR A 438 40.39 -27.13 6.62
CA THR A 438 41.76 -26.59 6.70
C THR A 438 41.73 -25.07 6.61
N VAL A 439 42.76 -24.40 7.13
CA VAL A 439 42.93 -22.93 7.03
C VAL A 439 42.81 -22.45 5.57
N GLY A 440 43.36 -23.20 4.63
CA GLY A 440 43.25 -22.88 3.19
C GLY A 440 41.82 -22.98 2.65
N LEU A 441 41.00 -23.90 3.16
CA LEU A 441 39.59 -24.03 2.76
C LEU A 441 38.76 -22.86 3.29
N VAL A 442 38.98 -22.45 4.55
CA VAL A 442 38.33 -21.26 5.15
C VAL A 442 38.65 -20.01 4.33
N HIS A 443 39.92 -19.82 3.96
CA HIS A 443 40.32 -18.69 3.11
C HIS A 443 39.62 -18.71 1.74
N ARG A 444 39.48 -19.88 1.10
CA ARG A 444 38.74 -20.00 -0.17
C ARG A 444 37.26 -19.66 -0.02
N PHE A 445 36.61 -20.05 1.08
CA PHE A 445 35.22 -19.66 1.37
C PHE A 445 35.10 -18.14 1.54
N GLU A 446 36.02 -17.50 2.25
CA GLU A 446 36.04 -16.04 2.38
C GLU A 446 36.19 -15.34 1.03
N VAL A 447 37.10 -15.82 0.18
CA VAL A 447 37.31 -15.26 -1.16
C VAL A 447 36.06 -15.43 -2.03
N ALA A 448 35.45 -16.61 -2.02
CA ALA A 448 34.21 -16.89 -2.75
C ALA A 448 33.05 -16.00 -2.27
N GLN A 449 32.86 -15.89 -0.95
CA GLN A 449 31.85 -14.99 -0.37
C GLN A 449 32.12 -13.53 -0.76
N ARG A 450 33.37 -13.06 -0.70
CA ARG A 450 33.75 -11.69 -1.09
C ARG A 450 33.52 -11.41 -2.57
N ALA A 451 33.69 -12.41 -3.44
CA ALA A 451 33.38 -12.30 -4.87
C ALA A 451 31.87 -12.19 -5.10
N ILE A 452 31.08 -13.01 -4.38
CA ILE A 452 29.61 -12.95 -4.44
C ILE A 452 29.10 -11.61 -3.94
N GLU A 453 29.58 -11.10 -2.81
CA GLU A 453 29.18 -9.80 -2.25
C GLU A 453 29.47 -8.63 -3.21
N ARG A 454 30.57 -8.70 -3.93
CA ARG A 454 30.90 -7.74 -5.00
C ARG A 454 29.93 -7.82 -6.16
N ALA A 455 29.68 -9.04 -6.66
CA ALA A 455 28.70 -9.26 -7.73
C ALA A 455 27.28 -8.83 -7.34
N MET A 456 26.91 -8.96 -6.07
CA MET A 456 25.61 -8.51 -5.57
C MET A 456 25.41 -7.01 -5.73
N LEU A 457 26.46 -6.22 -5.46
CA LEU A 457 26.44 -4.76 -5.59
C LEU A 457 26.83 -4.26 -6.98
N GLY A 458 27.17 -5.16 -7.92
CA GLY A 458 27.65 -4.78 -9.25
C GLY A 458 29.02 -4.08 -9.22
N VAL A 459 29.83 -4.32 -8.20
CA VAL A 459 31.15 -3.69 -8.03
C VAL A 459 32.26 -4.67 -8.39
N SER A 460 33.31 -4.17 -9.00
CA SER A 460 34.50 -4.91 -9.40
C SER A 460 35.63 -4.75 -8.38
N LEU A 461 36.72 -5.51 -8.55
CA LEU A 461 37.96 -5.27 -7.80
C LEU A 461 38.60 -3.92 -8.15
N MET A 462 38.36 -3.39 -9.35
CA MET A 462 38.92 -2.13 -9.82
C MET A 462 38.30 -0.91 -9.12
N ASP A 463 37.11 -1.06 -8.54
CA ASP A 463 36.42 0.02 -7.83
C ASP A 463 37.05 0.35 -6.46
N ARG A 464 38.04 -0.46 -6.01
CA ARG A 464 38.82 -0.26 -4.78
C ARG A 464 37.99 -0.02 -3.51
N ILE A 465 36.76 -0.53 -3.46
CA ILE A 465 35.88 -0.43 -2.29
C ILE A 465 36.33 -1.43 -1.22
N ARG A 466 36.49 -0.96 0.02
CA ARG A 466 36.86 -1.81 1.19
C ARG A 466 35.80 -2.89 1.44
N ASN A 467 36.26 -4.10 1.79
CA ASN A 467 35.39 -5.25 2.07
C ASN A 467 34.38 -4.97 3.21
N GLU A 468 34.78 -4.24 4.24
CA GLU A 468 33.91 -3.86 5.36
C GLU A 468 32.71 -3.01 4.89
N VAL A 469 32.96 -2.09 3.95
CA VAL A 469 31.92 -1.23 3.37
C VAL A 469 30.97 -2.05 2.50
N ILE A 470 31.51 -2.97 1.69
CA ILE A 470 30.71 -3.92 0.91
C ILE A 470 29.83 -4.75 1.84
N ARG A 471 30.39 -5.29 2.93
CA ARG A 471 29.69 -6.10 3.92
C ARG A 471 28.56 -5.34 4.62
N GLN A 472 28.80 -4.09 5.02
CA GLN A 472 27.77 -3.23 5.62
C GLN A 472 26.62 -2.96 4.65
N ARG A 473 26.91 -2.80 3.35
CA ARG A 473 25.91 -2.56 2.31
C ARG A 473 25.10 -3.80 1.97
N THR A 474 25.75 -4.96 1.81
CA THR A 474 25.05 -6.21 1.48
C THR A 474 24.28 -6.77 2.66
N LYS A 475 24.71 -6.51 3.91
CA LYS A 475 24.14 -7.10 5.14
C LYS A 475 24.12 -8.64 5.10
N VAL A 476 25.01 -9.24 4.33
CA VAL A 476 25.17 -10.69 4.22
C VAL A 476 25.87 -11.23 5.46
N THR A 477 25.42 -12.37 5.96
CA THR A 477 26.01 -13.02 7.14
C THR A 477 27.43 -13.50 6.84
N ASP A 478 28.38 -13.21 7.74
CA ASP A 478 29.77 -13.69 7.60
C ASP A 478 29.87 -15.19 7.84
N ILE A 479 30.34 -15.89 6.81
CA ILE A 479 30.52 -17.33 6.85
C ILE A 479 31.62 -17.72 7.83
N ALA A 480 32.73 -16.99 7.89
CA ALA A 480 33.85 -17.30 8.76
C ALA A 480 33.43 -17.20 10.23
N VAL A 481 32.71 -16.13 10.59
CA VAL A 481 32.15 -15.95 11.94
C VAL A 481 31.19 -17.08 12.30
N LYS A 482 30.38 -17.57 11.35
CA LYS A 482 29.41 -18.64 11.61
C LYS A 482 30.08 -20.02 11.70
N ILE A 483 31.07 -20.29 10.85
CA ILE A 483 31.89 -21.51 10.88
C ILE A 483 32.66 -21.61 12.20
N CYS A 484 33.29 -20.53 12.66
CA CYS A 484 34.00 -20.49 13.94
C CYS A 484 33.09 -20.78 15.14
N LYS A 485 31.80 -20.46 15.05
CA LYS A 485 30.81 -20.78 16.10
C LYS A 485 30.30 -22.22 16.06
N LEU A 486 30.40 -22.91 14.93
CA LEU A 486 29.93 -24.29 14.76
C LEU A 486 30.99 -25.34 15.15
N LYS A 487 32.27 -24.97 15.15
CA LYS A 487 33.41 -25.85 15.49
C LYS A 487 33.97 -25.60 16.91
N ARG A 488 33.39 -24.65 17.66
CA ARG A 488 33.53 -24.51 19.11
C ARG A 488 32.40 -25.28 19.75
#